data_AF-A0A4Q5RFA9-F1
#
_entry.id   AF-A0A4Q5RFA9-F1
#
_cell.length_a   1.000
_cell.length_b   1.000
_cell.length_c   1.000
_cell.angle_alpha   90.00
_cell.angle_beta   90.00
_cell.angle_gamma   90.00
#
_symmetry.space_group_name_H-M   'P 1'
#
loop_
_entity.id
_entity.type
_entity.pdbx_description
1 polymer ?
#
loop_
_entity_poly.entity_id
_entity_poly.type
_entity_poly.pdbx_seq_one_letter_code
_entity_poly.pdbx_strand_id
1 'polypeptide(L)'
;FVEQNTSPASPVNPTAPRPATEKTPALDTTKKTPVKTASLKTRAASPEIKVVFDGIRQRLNLLPLGVSVSDQEISKDGKQLLVTASTAGQTNLYTYPLDDLSSERAVLKQLTTTPGYKSDAQFSADGREVYYMEQGRIMSVSVDSKMVRPVAVAAEMDIDFNTEKNEIFEEAWEAQNKGYYDDHFHGANWNDVRREYAPLVAGSSTPEELRRILSLMVGELNSSHSGISGPPSAPQTATGRLGLYFDRSVYEDNGRFKITEVIPLSAVDLSGNIHVGDYLTAIDDQPINPNQDLNQLLENKVGRRVTLSISSATGATPQKITVRPTNQATEKGLLYRGWVQQQRDYVNKISNGRLGYVHLVDMSEQALNQLYLDLDAENQSKQGVIVDIRNNNGGFVNAYALDVFSRKPYLTMTGRGMPAAPARTQLGQRTLE
;
A
#
# COMPACT_ATOMS: atom_id res chain seq x y z
N PHE A 1 -35.60 17.47 -11.07
CA PHE A 1 -36.66 18.29 -11.69
C PHE A 1 -36.39 19.74 -11.31
N VAL A 2 -36.32 20.60 -12.31
CA VAL A 2 -36.14 22.07 -12.31
C VAL A 2 -34.73 22.57 -11.95
N GLU A 3 -33.96 22.82 -13.02
CA GLU A 3 -32.90 23.83 -13.09
C GLU A 3 -33.45 25.22 -12.79
N GLN A 4 -32.72 26.02 -12.01
CA GLN A 4 -32.74 27.48 -12.16
C GLN A 4 -31.30 27.99 -12.24
N ASN A 5 -30.95 28.36 -13.46
CA ASN A 5 -29.86 29.23 -13.84
C ASN A 5 -30.02 30.60 -13.18
N THR A 6 -29.02 31.04 -12.42
CA THR A 6 -28.66 32.45 -12.31
C THR A 6 -27.15 32.58 -12.21
N SER A 7 -26.51 33.01 -13.30
CA SER A 7 -25.13 33.49 -13.31
C SER A 7 -24.95 34.69 -12.38
N PRO A 8 -23.83 34.75 -11.63
CA PRO A 8 -23.24 36.01 -11.23
C PRO A 8 -22.01 36.34 -12.08
N ALA A 9 -21.81 37.65 -12.26
CA ALA A 9 -20.88 38.29 -13.16
C ALA A 9 -19.39 38.04 -12.88
N SER A 10 -18.58 38.12 -13.94
CA SER A 10 -17.12 38.09 -13.91
C SER A 10 -16.54 39.20 -13.02
N PRO A 11 -15.61 38.89 -12.10
CA PRO A 11 -14.81 39.92 -11.44
C PRO A 11 -13.71 40.44 -12.37
N VAL A 12 -13.54 41.75 -12.30
CA VAL A 12 -12.55 42.57 -13.01
C VAL A 12 -11.14 42.26 -12.50
N ASN A 13 -10.21 41.96 -13.42
CA ASN A 13 -8.78 41.80 -13.14
C ASN A 13 -8.15 43.13 -12.67
N PRO A 14 -7.50 43.19 -11.49
CA PRO A 14 -6.56 44.26 -11.20
C PRO A 14 -5.22 44.02 -11.92
N THR A 15 -4.79 45.04 -12.66
CA THR A 15 -3.52 45.19 -13.37
C THR A 15 -2.30 44.78 -12.53
N ALA A 16 -1.54 43.79 -13.00
CA ALA A 16 -0.19 43.50 -12.53
C ALA A 16 0.86 44.38 -13.26
N PRO A 17 1.94 44.83 -12.58
CA PRO A 17 2.96 45.67 -13.19
C PRO A 17 3.91 44.88 -14.11
N ARG A 18 4.26 45.51 -15.22
CA ARG A 18 5.13 45.03 -16.30
C ARG A 18 6.61 44.97 -15.85
N PRO A 19 7.34 43.85 -16.04
CA PRO A 19 8.79 43.83 -15.86
C PRO A 19 9.54 44.52 -17.01
N ALA A 20 10.67 45.11 -16.65
CA ALA A 20 11.55 45.91 -17.50
C ALA A 20 12.19 45.10 -18.64
N THR A 21 12.40 45.79 -19.76
CA THR A 21 13.14 45.34 -20.93
C THR A 21 14.63 45.16 -20.61
N GLU A 22 15.14 43.93 -20.73
CA GLU A 22 16.57 43.65 -20.76
C GLU A 22 16.96 43.08 -22.14
N LYS A 23 18.04 43.64 -22.71
CA LYS A 23 18.47 43.48 -24.10
C LYS A 23 19.18 42.13 -24.29
N THR A 24 18.72 41.32 -25.25
CA THR A 24 19.47 40.18 -25.78
C THR A 24 20.40 40.64 -26.92
N PRO A 25 21.65 40.14 -27.05
CA PRO A 25 22.54 40.52 -28.14
C PRO A 25 22.13 39.87 -29.47
N ALA A 26 22.27 40.64 -30.55
CA ALA A 26 21.99 40.21 -31.91
C ALA A 26 22.95 39.11 -32.38
N LEU A 27 22.39 38.03 -32.97
CA LEU A 27 23.16 37.06 -33.74
C LEU A 27 22.93 37.29 -35.24
N ASP A 28 24.05 37.34 -35.94
CA ASP A 28 24.31 37.73 -37.32
C ASP A 28 23.59 36.83 -38.36
N THR A 29 22.90 37.47 -39.30
CA THR A 29 22.17 36.81 -40.39
C THR A 29 22.98 36.81 -41.68
N THR A 30 23.75 35.76 -41.98
CA THR A 30 24.10 35.40 -43.37
C THR A 30 24.55 33.94 -43.54
N LYS A 31 23.64 33.07 -43.99
CA LYS A 31 23.91 32.00 -44.99
C LYS A 31 22.61 31.29 -45.36
N LYS A 32 22.15 31.51 -46.59
CA LYS A 32 21.00 30.84 -47.22
C LYS A 32 21.40 29.44 -47.66
N THR A 33 20.70 28.43 -47.16
CA THR A 33 20.61 27.09 -47.77
C THR A 33 19.13 26.81 -48.02
N PRO A 34 18.70 26.39 -49.22
CA PRO A 34 17.29 26.27 -49.55
C PRO A 34 16.70 25.01 -48.88
N VAL A 35 15.90 25.20 -47.84
CA VAL A 35 15.05 24.14 -47.28
C VAL A 35 13.82 24.01 -48.16
N LYS A 36 13.62 22.84 -48.75
CA LYS A 36 12.37 22.46 -49.43
C LYS A 36 11.20 22.65 -48.45
N THR A 37 10.27 23.52 -48.81
CA THR A 37 8.99 23.70 -48.13
C THR A 37 8.20 22.40 -48.21
N ALA A 38 8.25 21.61 -47.14
CA ALA A 38 7.26 20.57 -46.91
C ALA A 38 5.94 21.27 -46.56
N SER A 39 4.94 21.08 -47.42
CA SER A 39 3.58 21.58 -47.19
C SER A 39 3.07 21.09 -45.83
N LEU A 40 2.74 22.03 -44.94
CA LEU A 40 1.96 21.76 -43.74
C LEU A 40 0.60 21.21 -44.20
N LYS A 41 0.42 19.89 -44.14
CA LYS A 41 -0.88 19.27 -44.32
C LYS A 41 -1.79 19.77 -43.20
N THR A 42 -2.84 20.49 -43.58
CA THR A 42 -3.96 20.87 -42.72
C THR A 42 -4.47 19.60 -42.02
N ARG A 43 -4.37 19.57 -40.69
CA ARG A 43 -4.90 18.48 -39.87
C ARG A 43 -6.41 18.42 -40.13
N ALA A 44 -6.88 17.32 -40.71
CA ALA A 44 -8.31 17.11 -40.96
C ALA A 44 -9.09 17.33 -39.65
N ALA A 45 -10.21 18.04 -39.73
CA ALA A 45 -11.10 18.24 -38.59
C ALA A 45 -11.50 16.85 -38.04
N SER A 46 -11.34 16.64 -36.74
CA SER A 46 -11.79 15.42 -36.09
C SER A 46 -13.30 15.25 -36.34
N PRO A 47 -13.78 14.04 -36.64
CA PRO A 47 -15.20 13.80 -36.85
C PRO A 47 -16.01 14.25 -35.63
N GLU A 48 -17.20 14.80 -35.87
CA GLU A 48 -18.11 15.19 -34.79
C GLU A 48 -18.52 13.96 -33.98
N ILE A 49 -18.12 13.92 -32.70
CA ILE A 49 -18.47 12.82 -31.80
C ILE A 49 -19.86 13.10 -31.23
N LYS A 50 -20.89 12.43 -31.77
CA LYS A 50 -22.23 12.48 -31.20
C LYS A 50 -22.39 11.44 -30.10
N VAL A 51 -22.30 11.89 -28.85
CA VAL A 51 -22.55 11.03 -27.68
C VAL A 51 -24.04 10.71 -27.58
N VAL A 52 -24.40 9.43 -27.66
CA VAL A 52 -25.77 8.97 -27.42
C VAL A 52 -25.95 8.82 -25.92
N PHE A 53 -26.63 9.76 -25.26
CA PHE A 53 -26.85 9.69 -23.81
C PHE A 53 -28.00 8.76 -23.40
N ASP A 54 -28.95 8.53 -24.31
CA ASP A 54 -30.08 7.66 -24.03
C ASP A 54 -29.61 6.24 -23.66
N GLY A 55 -30.11 5.72 -22.55
CA GLY A 55 -29.71 4.43 -22.00
C GLY A 55 -28.22 4.27 -21.63
N ILE A 56 -27.40 5.34 -21.56
CA ILE A 56 -25.94 5.22 -21.38
C ILE A 56 -25.55 4.42 -20.13
N ARG A 57 -26.31 4.55 -19.03
CA ARG A 57 -26.08 3.80 -17.78
C ARG A 57 -26.37 2.31 -17.88
N GLN A 58 -27.08 1.86 -18.91
CA GLN A 58 -27.42 0.45 -19.15
C GLN A 58 -26.39 -0.24 -20.07
N ARG A 59 -25.53 0.53 -20.75
CA ARG A 59 -24.50 0.00 -21.66
C ARG A 59 -23.20 -0.25 -20.91
N LEU A 60 -23.23 -1.24 -20.02
CA LEU A 60 -22.07 -1.70 -19.26
C LEU A 60 -21.48 -2.93 -19.95
N ASN A 61 -20.18 -2.84 -20.29
CA ASN A 61 -19.39 -3.99 -20.73
C ASN A 61 -18.40 -4.38 -19.64
N LEU A 62 -18.47 -5.62 -19.16
CA LEU A 62 -17.48 -6.17 -18.23
C LEU A 62 -16.30 -6.71 -19.02
N LEU A 63 -15.10 -6.16 -18.77
CA LEU A 63 -13.88 -6.60 -19.44
C LEU A 63 -13.33 -7.86 -18.77
N PRO A 64 -13.11 -8.97 -19.50
CA PRO A 64 -12.63 -10.23 -18.94
C PRO A 64 -11.11 -10.22 -18.76
N LEU A 65 -10.59 -9.35 -17.89
CA LEU A 65 -9.14 -9.12 -17.75
C LEU A 65 -8.40 -10.28 -17.06
N GLY A 66 -9.09 -11.06 -16.23
CA GLY A 66 -8.51 -12.24 -15.55
C GLY A 66 -7.45 -11.93 -14.51
N VAL A 67 -7.31 -10.66 -14.10
CA VAL A 67 -6.35 -10.16 -13.11
C VAL A 67 -7.02 -9.12 -12.22
N SER A 68 -6.51 -8.96 -10.99
CA SER A 68 -6.92 -7.87 -10.10
C SER A 68 -6.23 -6.58 -10.53
N VAL A 69 -7.02 -5.60 -10.94
CA VAL A 69 -6.58 -4.29 -11.41
C VAL A 69 -6.64 -3.29 -10.26
N SER A 70 -5.59 -2.50 -10.07
CA SER A 70 -5.54 -1.39 -9.10
C SER A 70 -5.80 -0.03 -9.74
N ASP A 71 -5.33 0.18 -10.96
CA ASP A 71 -5.39 1.46 -11.66
C ASP A 71 -5.65 1.25 -13.15
N GLN A 72 -6.25 2.25 -13.79
CA GLN A 72 -6.58 2.21 -15.20
C GLN A 72 -6.46 3.58 -15.88
N GLU A 73 -6.04 3.57 -17.14
CA GLU A 73 -6.04 4.74 -18.02
C GLU A 73 -6.44 4.34 -19.44
N ILE A 74 -7.21 5.20 -20.12
CA ILE A 74 -7.57 4.99 -21.52
C ILE A 74 -6.70 5.90 -22.40
N SER A 75 -6.13 5.34 -23.48
CA SER A 75 -5.36 6.10 -24.46
C SER A 75 -6.19 7.23 -25.06
N LYS A 76 -5.54 8.33 -25.48
CA LYS A 76 -6.25 9.52 -26.01
C LYS A 76 -7.13 9.25 -27.23
N ASP A 77 -6.83 8.22 -28.01
CA ASP A 77 -7.63 7.79 -29.15
C ASP A 77 -8.78 6.84 -28.77
N GLY A 78 -8.91 6.47 -27.49
CA GLY A 78 -9.95 5.60 -26.96
C GLY A 78 -9.76 4.12 -27.25
N LYS A 79 -8.62 3.72 -27.83
CA LYS A 79 -8.44 2.36 -28.38
C LYS A 79 -7.75 1.38 -27.45
N GLN A 80 -7.05 1.86 -26.43
CA GLN A 80 -6.33 1.00 -25.49
C GLN A 80 -6.64 1.39 -24.06
N LEU A 81 -6.86 0.37 -23.24
CA LEU A 81 -6.89 0.45 -21.79
C LEU A 81 -5.51 0.01 -21.28
N LEU A 82 -4.83 0.89 -20.57
CA LEU A 82 -3.70 0.57 -19.71
C LEU A 82 -4.23 0.19 -18.34
N VAL A 83 -3.74 -0.91 -17.77
CA VAL A 83 -4.04 -1.31 -16.39
C VAL A 83 -2.77 -1.63 -15.62
N THR A 84 -2.77 -1.24 -14.36
CA THR A 84 -1.84 -1.75 -13.34
C THR A 84 -2.50 -2.93 -12.66
N ALA A 85 -1.86 -4.09 -12.68
CA ALA A 85 -2.41 -5.31 -12.10
C ALA A 85 -1.37 -6.11 -11.33
N SER A 86 -1.82 -6.76 -10.26
CA SER A 86 -0.97 -7.64 -9.45
C SER A 86 -1.24 -9.10 -9.79
N THR A 87 -0.19 -9.83 -10.17
CA THR A 87 -0.23 -11.28 -10.42
C THR A 87 0.94 -11.97 -9.74
N ALA A 88 0.69 -13.06 -9.02
CA ALA A 88 1.71 -13.82 -8.31
C ALA A 88 2.66 -12.97 -7.43
N GLY A 89 2.12 -11.95 -6.76
CA GLY A 89 2.88 -11.04 -5.89
C GLY A 89 3.75 -10.01 -6.63
N GLN A 90 3.57 -9.83 -7.94
CA GLN A 90 4.23 -8.81 -8.75
C GLN A 90 3.22 -7.86 -9.37
N THR A 91 3.53 -6.55 -9.32
CA THR A 91 2.74 -5.52 -10.00
C THR A 91 3.35 -5.24 -11.36
N ASN A 92 2.53 -5.38 -12.41
CA ASN A 92 2.94 -5.14 -13.80
C ASN A 92 1.91 -4.28 -14.52
N LEU A 93 2.34 -3.70 -15.63
CA LEU A 93 1.52 -2.92 -16.53
C LEU A 93 1.08 -3.80 -17.69
N TYR A 94 -0.18 -3.64 -18.09
CA TYR A 94 -0.77 -4.37 -19.20
C TYR A 94 -1.59 -3.44 -20.07
N THR A 95 -1.69 -3.74 -21.36
CA THR A 95 -2.64 -3.08 -22.27
C THR A 95 -3.73 -4.05 -22.72
N TYR A 96 -4.92 -3.51 -22.93
CA TYR A 96 -6.09 -4.23 -23.43
C TYR A 96 -6.76 -3.39 -24.52
N PRO A 97 -6.96 -3.90 -25.74
CA PRO A 97 -7.61 -3.14 -26.80
C PRO A 97 -9.11 -2.98 -26.51
N LEU A 98 -9.64 -1.77 -26.70
CA LEU A 98 -11.04 -1.39 -26.47
C LEU A 98 -11.85 -1.30 -27.79
N ASP A 99 -11.46 -2.05 -28.80
CA ASP A 99 -12.20 -2.08 -30.07
C ASP A 99 -13.32 -3.11 -30.03
N ASP A 100 -14.51 -2.67 -29.62
CA ASP A 100 -15.73 -3.50 -29.58
C ASP A 100 -16.17 -3.99 -30.98
N LEU A 101 -15.63 -3.42 -32.07
CA LEU A 101 -15.92 -3.83 -33.45
C LEU A 101 -14.89 -4.84 -33.99
N SER A 102 -13.83 -5.12 -33.23
CA SER A 102 -12.81 -6.10 -33.62
C SER A 102 -13.41 -7.50 -33.70
N SER A 103 -13.13 -8.20 -34.81
CA SER A 103 -13.43 -9.64 -34.93
C SER A 103 -12.48 -10.51 -34.11
N GLU A 104 -11.33 -9.97 -33.71
CA GLU A 104 -10.37 -10.65 -32.86
C GLU A 104 -10.70 -10.43 -31.38
N ARG A 105 -10.62 -11.50 -30.60
CA ARG A 105 -10.80 -11.43 -29.14
C ARG A 105 -9.70 -10.58 -28.52
N ALA A 106 -10.10 -9.49 -27.86
CA ALA A 106 -9.19 -8.68 -27.07
C ALA A 106 -8.55 -9.50 -25.93
N VAL A 107 -7.22 -9.40 -25.83
CA VAL A 107 -6.41 -10.08 -24.82
C VAL A 107 -5.55 -9.07 -24.08
N LEU A 108 -5.34 -9.34 -22.79
CA LEU A 108 -4.48 -8.53 -21.94
C LEU A 108 -3.01 -8.79 -22.31
N LYS A 109 -2.28 -7.74 -22.65
CA LYS A 109 -0.88 -7.80 -23.09
C LYS A 109 0.02 -7.17 -22.05
N GLN A 110 0.85 -7.99 -21.41
CA GLN A 110 1.84 -7.50 -20.44
C GLN A 110 2.91 -6.64 -21.13
N LEU A 111 3.20 -5.48 -20.52
CA LEU A 111 4.22 -4.52 -20.94
C LEU A 111 5.49 -4.60 -20.10
N THR A 112 5.37 -4.76 -18.79
CA THR A 112 6.51 -4.79 -17.85
C THR A 112 6.68 -6.16 -17.21
N THR A 113 7.92 -6.53 -16.88
CA THR A 113 8.27 -7.84 -16.28
C THR A 113 9.25 -7.73 -15.11
N THR A 114 9.72 -6.52 -14.81
CA THR A 114 10.70 -6.27 -13.77
C THR A 114 10.06 -6.41 -12.38
N PRO A 115 10.80 -6.93 -11.38
CA PRO A 115 10.30 -6.98 -10.01
C PRO A 115 10.09 -5.59 -9.41
N GLY A 116 9.02 -5.42 -8.65
CA GLY A 116 8.75 -4.20 -7.89
C GLY A 116 7.42 -3.53 -8.24
N TYR A 117 7.04 -2.56 -7.42
CA TYR A 117 5.78 -1.83 -7.55
C TYR A 117 5.85 -0.80 -8.68
N LYS A 118 4.84 -0.77 -9.55
CA LYS A 118 4.68 0.21 -10.63
C LYS A 118 3.49 1.09 -10.30
N SER A 119 3.66 2.40 -10.42
CA SER A 119 2.60 3.38 -10.18
C SER A 119 2.59 4.49 -11.23
N ASP A 120 1.57 5.32 -11.20
CA ASP A 120 1.49 6.56 -11.99
C ASP A 120 1.68 6.31 -13.49
N ALA A 121 1.16 5.19 -13.97
CA ALA A 121 1.35 4.74 -15.34
C ALA A 121 0.43 5.52 -16.27
N GLN A 122 1.02 6.17 -17.29
CA GLN A 122 0.31 7.07 -18.20
C GLN A 122 0.77 6.89 -19.64
N PHE A 123 -0.15 7.05 -20.60
CA PHE A 123 0.22 7.04 -22.02
C PHE A 123 0.95 8.33 -22.43
N SER A 124 1.90 8.20 -23.35
CA SER A 124 2.37 9.34 -24.14
C SER A 124 1.22 9.95 -24.95
N ALA A 125 1.37 11.22 -25.35
CA ALA A 125 0.33 11.91 -26.10
C ALA A 125 -0.06 11.23 -27.43
N ASP A 126 0.84 10.44 -28.02
CA ASP A 126 0.62 9.64 -29.23
C ASP A 126 0.25 8.17 -28.95
N GLY A 127 0.18 7.77 -27.67
CA GLY A 127 -0.19 6.41 -27.23
C GLY A 127 0.86 5.33 -27.50
N ARG A 128 2.06 5.69 -27.96
CA ARG A 128 3.12 4.73 -28.34
C ARG A 128 4.00 4.28 -27.18
N GLU A 129 4.08 5.09 -26.14
CA GLU A 129 4.86 4.81 -24.93
C GLU A 129 3.93 4.89 -23.71
N VAL A 130 4.31 4.17 -22.67
CA VAL A 130 3.75 4.33 -21.33
C VAL A 130 4.88 4.79 -20.40
N TYR A 131 4.69 5.91 -19.73
CA TYR A 131 5.55 6.38 -18.65
C TYR A 131 5.02 5.88 -17.32
N TYR A 132 5.89 5.51 -16.39
CA TYR A 132 5.48 5.01 -15.07
C TYR A 132 6.59 5.19 -14.04
N MET A 133 6.23 5.11 -12.76
CA MET A 133 7.17 5.13 -11.64
C MET A 133 7.53 3.70 -11.23
N GLU A 134 8.83 3.45 -11.01
CA GLU A 134 9.36 2.19 -10.50
C GLU A 134 10.56 2.47 -9.60
N GLN A 135 10.47 2.10 -8.31
CA GLN A 135 11.55 2.31 -7.33
C GLN A 135 12.06 3.76 -7.27
N GLY A 136 11.15 4.73 -7.41
CA GLY A 136 11.49 6.17 -7.41
C GLY A 136 12.12 6.68 -8.70
N ARG A 137 12.15 5.87 -9.77
CA ARG A 137 12.62 6.28 -11.10
C ARG A 137 11.46 6.38 -12.07
N ILE A 138 11.53 7.38 -12.94
CA ILE A 138 10.64 7.47 -14.10
C ILE A 138 11.17 6.49 -15.14
N MET A 139 10.30 5.60 -15.60
CA MET A 139 10.55 4.62 -16.63
C MET A 139 9.63 4.89 -17.81
N SER A 140 10.03 4.45 -19.00
CA SER A 140 9.14 4.35 -20.15
C SER A 140 9.18 2.94 -20.72
N VAL A 141 8.05 2.50 -21.28
CA VAL A 141 7.94 1.26 -22.03
C VAL A 141 7.21 1.51 -23.34
N SER A 142 7.78 1.05 -24.45
CA SER A 142 7.12 1.08 -25.75
C SER A 142 5.96 0.08 -25.77
N VAL A 143 4.78 0.51 -26.19
CA VAL A 143 3.57 -0.35 -26.25
C VAL A 143 3.75 -1.50 -27.23
N ASP A 144 4.37 -1.23 -28.38
CA ASP A 144 4.56 -2.23 -29.45
C ASP A 144 5.74 -3.16 -29.17
N SER A 145 6.92 -2.57 -28.91
CA SER A 145 8.16 -3.34 -28.77
C SER A 145 8.41 -3.88 -27.37
N LYS A 146 7.68 -3.37 -26.36
CA LYS A 146 7.84 -3.69 -24.93
C LYS A 146 9.23 -3.38 -24.38
N MET A 147 9.97 -2.51 -25.06
CA MET A 147 11.29 -2.08 -24.64
C MET A 147 11.16 -1.11 -23.48
N VAL A 148 11.71 -1.48 -22.32
CA VAL A 148 11.75 -0.65 -21.12
C VAL A 148 13.04 0.17 -21.09
N ARG A 149 12.94 1.45 -20.74
CA ARG A 149 14.10 2.34 -20.56
C ARG A 149 13.87 3.31 -19.40
N PRO A 150 14.92 3.66 -18.63
CA PRO A 150 14.83 4.76 -17.67
C PRO A 150 14.72 6.10 -18.40
N VAL A 151 13.92 7.00 -17.84
CA VAL A 151 13.88 8.41 -18.25
C VAL A 151 14.69 9.19 -17.24
N ALA A 152 15.90 9.60 -17.65
CA ALA A 152 16.76 10.41 -16.80
C ALA A 152 16.18 11.83 -16.70
N VAL A 153 15.72 12.19 -15.50
CA VAL A 153 15.27 13.54 -15.17
C VAL A 153 16.11 14.04 -14.00
N ALA A 154 16.70 15.21 -14.17
CA ALA A 154 17.34 15.96 -13.10
C ALA A 154 16.74 17.37 -13.13
N ALA A 155 16.19 17.79 -12.01
CA ALA A 155 15.67 19.13 -11.81
C ALA A 155 16.14 19.60 -10.43
N GLU A 156 16.54 20.86 -10.37
CA GLU A 156 16.85 21.54 -9.11
C GLU A 156 15.63 22.40 -8.74
N MET A 157 15.25 22.36 -7.48
CA MET A 157 14.12 23.11 -6.94
C MET A 157 14.56 23.84 -5.68
N ASP A 158 14.40 25.15 -5.68
CA ASP A 158 14.57 25.98 -4.49
C ASP A 158 13.22 26.08 -3.78
N ILE A 159 13.17 25.58 -2.54
CA ILE A 159 11.98 25.63 -1.69
C ILE A 159 12.25 26.63 -0.56
N ASP A 160 11.51 27.75 -0.57
CA ASP A 160 11.45 28.65 0.59
C ASP A 160 10.35 28.18 1.54
N PHE A 161 10.77 27.51 2.62
CA PHE A 161 9.86 27.00 3.66
C PHE A 161 8.96 28.11 4.25
N ASN A 162 9.45 29.34 4.38
CA ASN A 162 8.64 30.43 4.96
C ASN A 162 7.48 30.84 4.07
N THR A 163 7.64 30.68 2.76
CA THR A 163 6.57 30.91 1.78
C THR A 163 5.69 29.67 1.67
N GLU A 164 6.28 28.49 1.49
CA GLU A 164 5.58 27.22 1.24
C GLU A 164 4.62 26.82 2.37
N LYS A 165 4.99 27.03 3.64
CA LYS A 165 4.17 26.62 4.78
C LYS A 165 2.77 27.27 4.82
N ASN A 166 2.65 28.49 4.30
CA ASN A 166 1.37 29.18 4.23
C ASN A 166 0.49 28.59 3.11
N GLU A 167 1.07 28.25 1.97
CA GLU A 167 0.35 27.60 0.86
C GLU A 167 -0.14 26.20 1.26
N ILE A 168 0.71 25.40 1.92
CA ILE A 168 0.32 24.09 2.45
C ILE A 168 -0.88 24.22 3.42
N PHE A 169 -0.86 25.23 4.29
CA PHE A 169 -1.96 25.48 5.22
C PHE A 169 -3.25 25.84 4.50
N GLU A 170 -3.18 26.75 3.52
CA GLU A 170 -4.35 27.17 2.75
C GLU A 170 -4.94 26.00 1.95
N GLU A 171 -4.11 25.19 1.30
CA GLU A 171 -4.55 23.98 0.60
C GLU A 171 -5.17 22.96 1.54
N ALA A 172 -4.54 22.69 2.70
CA ALA A 172 -5.06 21.74 3.68
C ALA A 172 -6.42 22.21 4.26
N TRP A 173 -6.55 23.50 4.55
CA TRP A 173 -7.80 24.09 5.03
C TRP A 173 -8.89 24.03 3.96
N GLU A 174 -8.57 24.43 2.73
CA GLU A 174 -9.52 24.50 1.61
C GLU A 174 -9.97 23.11 1.15
N ALA A 175 -9.08 22.11 1.20
CA ALA A 175 -9.41 20.72 0.92
C ALA A 175 -10.54 20.23 1.84
N GLN A 176 -10.46 20.52 3.14
CA GLN A 176 -11.53 20.19 4.08
C GLN A 176 -12.76 21.07 3.86
N ASN A 177 -12.58 22.37 3.63
CA ASN A 177 -13.69 23.30 3.38
C ASN A 177 -14.59 22.86 2.21
N LYS A 178 -14.00 22.29 1.15
CA LYS A 178 -14.72 21.83 -0.05
C LYS A 178 -15.15 20.37 0.01
N GLY A 179 -14.39 19.53 0.71
CA GLY A 179 -14.50 18.08 0.59
C GLY A 179 -14.95 17.35 1.86
N TYR A 180 -15.07 18.04 2.99
CA TYR A 180 -15.51 17.41 4.23
C TYR A 180 -16.95 16.92 4.11
N TYR A 181 -17.22 15.71 4.61
CA TYR A 181 -18.47 15.01 4.34
C TYR A 181 -19.68 15.62 5.05
N ASP A 182 -19.47 16.25 6.20
CA ASP A 182 -20.48 17.00 6.94
C ASP A 182 -20.27 18.49 6.64
N ASP A 183 -21.22 19.10 5.95
CA ASP A 183 -21.18 20.52 5.56
C ASP A 183 -21.23 21.49 6.76
N HIS A 184 -21.53 20.98 7.96
CA HIS A 184 -21.48 21.73 9.22
C HIS A 184 -20.20 21.50 10.04
N PHE A 185 -19.24 20.73 9.53
CA PHE A 185 -17.93 20.48 10.18
C PHE A 185 -18.03 19.98 11.63
N HIS A 186 -19.01 19.12 11.95
CA HIS A 186 -19.30 18.66 13.32
C HIS A 186 -19.59 19.81 14.32
N GLY A 187 -20.02 20.96 13.81
CA GLY A 187 -20.30 22.17 14.59
C GLY A 187 -19.11 23.11 14.76
N ALA A 188 -17.92 22.78 14.23
CA ALA A 188 -16.79 23.69 14.21
C ALA A 188 -17.03 24.82 13.20
N ASN A 189 -16.74 26.06 13.59
CA ASN A 189 -16.70 27.15 12.61
C ASN A 189 -15.36 27.10 11.86
N TRP A 190 -15.35 26.47 10.69
CA TRP A 190 -14.11 26.22 9.95
C TRP A 190 -13.34 27.49 9.56
N ASN A 191 -14.03 28.61 9.35
CA ASN A 191 -13.39 29.91 9.12
C ASN A 191 -12.73 30.48 10.39
N ASP A 192 -13.30 30.22 11.57
CA ASP A 192 -12.69 30.62 12.83
C ASP A 192 -11.46 29.77 13.14
N VAL A 193 -11.53 28.46 12.88
CA VAL A 193 -10.37 27.55 12.96
C VAL A 193 -9.26 28.04 12.04
N ARG A 194 -9.56 28.43 10.79
CA ARG A 194 -8.53 29.03 9.90
C ARG A 194 -7.83 30.21 10.56
N ARG A 195 -8.61 31.13 11.13
CA ARG A 195 -8.10 32.38 11.71
C ARG A 195 -7.26 32.13 12.96
N GLU A 196 -7.60 31.09 13.74
CA GLU A 196 -6.84 30.69 14.92
C GLU A 196 -5.49 30.05 14.56
N TYR A 197 -5.46 29.19 13.53
CA TYR A 197 -4.27 28.40 13.21
C TYR A 197 -3.30 29.10 12.23
N ALA A 198 -3.77 30.02 11.39
CA ALA A 198 -2.93 30.77 10.46
C ALA A 198 -1.70 31.46 11.12
N PRO A 199 -1.82 32.20 12.24
CA PRO A 199 -0.65 32.80 12.88
C PRO A 199 0.33 31.76 13.48
N LEU A 200 -0.17 30.59 13.90
CA LEU A 200 0.68 29.51 14.41
C LEU A 200 1.51 28.91 13.27
N VAL A 201 0.89 28.67 12.11
CA VAL A 201 1.59 28.21 10.90
C VAL A 201 2.66 29.21 10.48
N ALA A 202 2.32 30.50 10.45
CA ALA A 202 3.28 31.56 10.10
C ALA A 202 4.50 31.58 11.04
N GLY A 203 4.29 31.25 12.32
CA GLY A 203 5.33 31.15 13.34
C GLY A 203 6.16 29.85 13.32
N SER A 204 5.72 28.80 12.61
CA SER A 204 6.45 27.53 12.56
C SER A 204 7.79 27.66 11.84
N SER A 205 8.81 27.01 12.39
CA SER A 205 10.20 27.09 11.91
C SER A 205 10.69 25.77 11.29
N THR A 206 9.95 24.67 11.46
CA THR A 206 10.29 23.36 10.90
C THR A 206 9.07 22.67 10.26
N PRO A 207 9.28 21.78 9.27
CA PRO A 207 8.20 20.96 8.71
C PRO A 207 7.48 20.09 9.76
N GLU A 208 8.17 19.69 10.83
CA GLU A 208 7.60 18.94 11.96
C GLU A 208 6.63 19.80 12.77
N GLU A 209 7.00 21.04 13.08
CA GLU A 209 6.12 22.00 13.77
C GLU A 209 4.90 22.31 12.91
N LEU A 210 5.09 22.58 11.61
CA LEU A 210 3.99 22.80 10.67
C LEU A 210 3.01 21.63 10.69
N ARG A 211 3.50 20.40 10.53
CA ARG A 211 2.66 19.19 10.54
C ARG A 211 1.95 19.00 11.87
N ARG A 212 2.59 19.34 13.00
CA ARG A 212 1.96 19.28 14.31
C ARG A 212 0.80 20.27 14.41
N ILE A 213 0.98 21.50 13.95
CA ILE A 213 -0.06 22.55 13.95
C ILE A 213 -1.21 22.14 13.04
N LEU A 214 -0.92 21.68 11.82
CA LEU A 214 -1.93 21.20 10.89
C LEU A 214 -2.69 19.97 11.43
N SER A 215 -2.00 19.07 12.15
CA SER A 215 -2.65 17.94 12.83
C SER A 215 -3.62 18.41 13.93
N LEU A 216 -3.27 19.47 14.66
CA LEU A 216 -4.15 20.07 15.65
C LEU A 216 -5.36 20.75 14.98
N MET A 217 -5.15 21.46 13.86
CA MET A 217 -6.21 22.12 13.09
C MET A 217 -7.26 21.11 12.61
N VAL A 218 -6.84 20.03 11.95
CA VAL A 218 -7.78 18.99 11.50
C VAL A 218 -8.41 18.21 12.66
N GLY A 219 -7.77 18.24 13.84
CA GLY A 219 -8.31 17.67 15.08
C GLY A 219 -9.56 18.39 15.59
N GLU A 220 -9.72 19.68 15.28
CA GLU A 220 -10.91 20.46 15.64
C GLU A 220 -12.20 19.94 14.99
N LEU A 221 -12.07 19.17 13.90
CA LEU A 221 -13.21 18.50 13.25
C LEU A 221 -13.73 17.29 14.06
N ASN A 222 -13.02 16.86 15.11
CA ASN A 222 -13.37 15.69 15.92
C ASN A 222 -13.69 14.42 15.08
N SER A 223 -12.95 14.26 13.98
CA SER A 223 -13.22 13.26 12.96
C SER A 223 -12.11 12.23 12.90
N SER A 224 -12.48 10.95 12.95
CA SER A 224 -11.55 9.88 12.62
C SER A 224 -11.10 9.98 11.14
N HIS A 225 -10.01 9.29 10.79
CA HIS A 225 -9.47 9.25 9.41
C HIS A 225 -9.12 10.64 8.82
N SER A 226 -8.91 11.62 9.70
CA SER A 226 -8.45 12.95 9.35
C SER A 226 -7.08 13.16 9.97
N GLY A 227 -6.10 13.53 9.16
CA GLY A 227 -4.72 13.67 9.61
C GLY A 227 -3.84 14.20 8.48
N ILE A 228 -2.60 14.53 8.84
CA ILE A 228 -1.60 15.00 7.89
C ILE A 228 -0.30 14.21 8.10
N SER A 229 0.32 13.83 7.00
CA SER A 229 1.63 13.16 6.99
C SER A 229 2.59 13.96 6.11
N GLY A 230 3.88 13.91 6.47
CA GLY A 230 4.93 14.44 5.59
C GLY A 230 5.28 13.47 4.46
N PRO A 231 6.14 13.90 3.52
CA PRO A 231 6.72 12.99 2.55
C PRO A 231 7.46 11.83 3.25
N PRO A 232 7.63 10.67 2.57
CA PRO A 232 8.41 9.57 3.10
C PRO A 232 9.80 10.06 3.53
N SER A 233 10.21 9.74 4.75
CA SER A 233 11.57 10.03 5.20
C SER A 233 12.59 9.23 4.38
N ALA A 234 13.85 9.68 4.36
CA ALA A 234 14.95 8.91 3.80
C ALA A 234 14.95 7.46 4.34
N PRO A 235 15.44 6.48 3.56
CA PRO A 235 15.44 5.08 3.99
C PRO A 235 16.12 4.95 5.35
N GLN A 236 15.36 4.59 6.38
CA GLN A 236 15.95 4.28 7.68
C GLN A 236 16.77 2.99 7.54
N THR A 237 17.89 2.92 8.26
CA THR A 237 18.70 1.70 8.33
C THR A 237 17.81 0.56 8.86
N ALA A 238 17.78 -0.55 8.12
CA ALA A 238 16.94 -1.67 8.48
C ALA A 238 17.67 -2.58 9.46
N THR A 239 17.24 -2.61 10.71
CA THR A 239 17.73 -3.55 11.73
C THR A 239 17.20 -4.96 11.45
N GLY A 240 18.11 -5.92 11.37
CA GLY A 240 17.78 -7.34 11.26
C GLY A 240 17.07 -7.85 12.52
N ARG A 241 16.04 -8.66 12.31
CA ARG A 241 15.27 -9.33 13.36
C ARG A 241 15.57 -10.82 13.37
N LEU A 242 16.07 -11.32 14.50
CA LEU A 242 16.44 -12.72 14.65
C LEU A 242 15.23 -13.62 14.95
N GLY A 243 14.16 -13.07 15.53
CA GLY A 243 13.05 -13.86 16.06
C GLY A 243 13.36 -14.51 17.41
N LEU A 244 14.13 -13.83 18.26
CA LEU A 244 14.47 -14.26 19.62
C LEU A 244 14.05 -13.18 20.62
N TYR A 245 13.52 -13.62 21.76
CA TYR A 245 13.36 -12.77 22.95
C TYR A 245 14.28 -13.24 24.05
N PHE A 246 14.66 -12.30 24.92
CA PHE A 246 15.63 -12.52 25.98
C PHE A 246 15.05 -12.21 27.35
N ASP A 247 15.57 -12.90 28.36
CA ASP A 247 15.22 -12.69 29.76
C ASP A 247 15.77 -11.36 30.24
N ARG A 248 14.86 -10.41 30.50
CA ARG A 248 15.22 -9.09 31.01
C ARG A 248 15.96 -9.15 32.34
N SER A 249 15.51 -10.00 33.27
CA SER A 249 16.11 -10.08 34.60
C SER A 249 17.55 -10.60 34.53
N VAL A 250 17.80 -11.62 33.70
CA VAL A 250 19.16 -12.16 33.51
C VAL A 250 20.08 -11.11 32.87
N TYR A 251 19.58 -10.35 31.89
CA TYR A 251 20.33 -9.28 31.28
C TYR A 251 20.66 -8.17 32.28
N GLU A 252 19.69 -7.69 33.07
CA GLU A 252 19.91 -6.64 34.07
C GLU A 252 20.85 -7.09 35.19
N ASP A 253 20.83 -8.37 35.58
CA ASP A 253 21.67 -8.90 36.67
C ASP A 253 23.14 -9.09 36.28
N ASN A 254 23.44 -9.49 35.05
CA ASN A 254 24.78 -9.92 34.65
C ASN A 254 25.12 -9.71 33.16
N GLY A 255 24.27 -9.03 32.40
CA GLY A 255 24.50 -8.66 31.01
C GLY A 255 24.43 -9.80 30.01
N ARG A 256 23.86 -10.96 30.38
CA ARG A 256 23.76 -12.12 29.49
C ARG A 256 22.40 -12.17 28.79
N PHE A 257 22.42 -12.55 27.51
CA PHE A 257 21.23 -12.68 26.67
C PHE A 257 20.72 -14.13 26.68
N LYS A 258 20.00 -14.49 27.75
CA LYS A 258 19.33 -15.80 27.86
C LYS A 258 18.04 -15.80 27.05
N ILE A 259 17.87 -16.75 26.14
CA ILE A 259 16.72 -16.86 25.26
C ILE A 259 15.50 -17.35 26.06
N THR A 260 14.41 -16.58 25.99
CA THR A 260 13.11 -16.92 26.62
C THR A 260 12.07 -17.35 25.60
N GLU A 261 12.20 -16.90 24.36
CA GLU A 261 11.28 -17.25 23.28
C GLU A 261 12.02 -17.36 21.95
N VAL A 262 11.64 -18.37 21.17
CA VAL A 262 12.01 -18.54 19.77
C VAL A 262 10.74 -18.43 18.96
N ILE A 263 10.65 -17.41 18.10
CA ILE A 263 9.41 -17.15 17.34
C ILE A 263 9.21 -18.29 16.32
N PRO A 264 8.07 -18.98 16.30
CA PRO A 264 7.82 -20.06 15.35
C PRO A 264 8.03 -19.63 13.90
N LEU A 265 8.70 -20.47 13.12
CA LEU A 265 9.04 -20.28 11.70
C LEU A 265 9.94 -19.07 11.40
N SER A 266 10.52 -18.48 12.42
CA SER A 266 11.64 -17.54 12.26
C SER A 266 12.87 -18.26 11.70
N ALA A 267 13.83 -17.46 11.20
CA ALA A 267 15.07 -18.01 10.66
C ALA A 267 15.86 -18.85 11.69
N VAL A 268 15.75 -18.51 12.98
CA VAL A 268 16.37 -19.25 14.09
C VAL A 268 15.61 -20.54 14.41
N ASP A 269 14.27 -20.52 14.41
CA ASP A 269 13.44 -21.72 14.65
C ASP A 269 13.67 -22.78 13.57
N LEU A 270 13.66 -22.36 12.31
CA LEU A 270 13.92 -23.22 11.16
C LEU A 270 15.34 -23.82 11.14
N SER A 271 16.27 -23.27 11.93
CA SER A 271 17.60 -23.86 12.08
C SER A 271 17.57 -25.14 12.94
N GLY A 272 16.58 -25.28 13.83
CA GLY A 272 16.42 -26.43 14.73
C GLY A 272 17.48 -26.60 15.82
N ASN A 273 18.40 -25.63 15.97
CA ASN A 273 19.57 -25.76 16.84
C ASN A 273 19.59 -24.77 18.02
N ILE A 274 18.57 -23.92 18.14
CA ILE A 274 18.46 -22.88 19.18
C ILE A 274 17.22 -23.15 20.01
N HIS A 275 17.37 -23.20 21.33
CA HIS A 275 16.30 -23.55 22.25
C HIS A 275 16.11 -22.49 23.33
N VAL A 276 14.90 -22.47 23.90
CA VAL A 276 14.63 -21.68 25.11
C VAL A 276 15.57 -22.12 26.24
N GLY A 277 16.21 -21.15 26.90
CA GLY A 277 17.21 -21.37 27.93
C GLY A 277 18.66 -21.23 27.45
N ASP A 278 18.92 -21.32 26.15
CA ASP A 278 20.25 -21.07 25.56
C ASP A 278 20.65 -19.58 25.72
N TYR A 279 21.93 -19.29 25.53
CA TYR A 279 22.51 -17.95 25.62
C TYR A 279 23.09 -17.53 24.28
N LEU A 280 22.70 -16.35 23.80
CA LEU A 280 23.37 -15.69 22.68
C LEU A 280 24.64 -15.00 23.19
N THR A 281 25.80 -15.44 22.71
CA THR A 281 27.11 -14.99 23.21
C THR A 281 27.91 -14.16 22.21
N ALA A 282 27.63 -14.29 20.90
CA ALA A 282 28.26 -13.46 19.86
C ALA A 282 27.39 -13.37 18.60
N ILE A 283 27.58 -12.31 17.82
CA ILE A 283 27.06 -12.14 16.45
C ILE A 283 28.24 -11.80 15.55
N ASP A 284 28.43 -12.56 14.45
CA ASP A 284 29.55 -12.41 13.51
C ASP A 284 30.91 -12.38 14.22
N ASP A 285 31.11 -13.32 15.13
CA ASP A 285 32.31 -13.45 15.98
C ASP A 285 32.59 -12.26 16.91
N GLN A 286 31.71 -11.25 16.97
CA GLN A 286 31.76 -10.16 17.93
C GLN A 286 31.10 -10.61 19.24
N PRO A 287 31.87 -10.77 20.35
CA PRO A 287 31.30 -11.15 21.63
C PRO A 287 30.33 -10.08 22.13
N ILE A 288 29.19 -10.54 22.64
CA ILE A 288 28.19 -9.66 23.25
C ILE A 288 28.60 -9.40 24.69
N ASN A 289 28.76 -8.12 25.02
CA ASN A 289 29.05 -7.66 26.38
C ASN A 289 27.78 -7.10 27.04
N PRO A 290 27.78 -6.88 28.38
CA PRO A 290 26.61 -6.37 29.11
C PRO A 290 26.02 -5.06 28.57
N ASN A 291 26.81 -4.19 27.95
CA ASN A 291 26.36 -2.90 27.45
C ASN A 291 26.10 -2.91 25.94
N GLN A 292 26.06 -4.09 25.32
CA GLN A 292 25.95 -4.22 23.88
C GLN A 292 24.51 -4.00 23.41
N ASP A 293 24.32 -3.03 22.51
CA ASP A 293 23.07 -2.92 21.75
C ASP A 293 23.07 -3.94 20.61
N LEU A 294 22.14 -4.91 20.68
CA LEU A 294 21.96 -5.91 19.64
C LEU A 294 21.47 -5.30 18.32
N ASN A 295 20.73 -4.19 18.38
CA ASN A 295 20.24 -3.53 17.16
C ASN A 295 21.39 -2.97 16.34
N GLN A 296 22.46 -2.48 16.98
CA GLN A 296 23.68 -2.03 16.29
C GLN A 296 24.39 -3.18 15.57
N LEU A 297 24.51 -4.35 16.21
CA LEU A 297 25.12 -5.54 15.58
C LEU A 297 24.31 -6.07 14.40
N LEU A 298 22.99 -5.82 14.42
CA LEU A 298 22.04 -6.28 13.40
C LEU A 298 21.69 -5.20 12.38
N GLU A 299 22.28 -4.01 12.47
CA GLU A 299 22.02 -2.93 11.53
C GLU A 299 22.46 -3.32 10.12
N ASN A 300 21.59 -3.09 9.13
CA ASN A 300 21.81 -3.45 7.72
C ASN A 300 22.05 -4.96 7.47
N LYS A 301 21.62 -5.83 8.40
CA LYS A 301 21.75 -7.30 8.29
C LYS A 301 20.51 -8.01 7.75
N VAL A 302 19.41 -7.30 7.46
CA VAL A 302 18.22 -7.90 6.84
C VAL A 302 18.59 -8.66 5.56
N GLY A 303 18.24 -9.94 5.49
CA GLY A 303 18.52 -10.84 4.36
C GLY A 303 19.99 -11.27 4.20
N ARG A 304 20.91 -10.71 4.99
CA ARG A 304 22.34 -11.07 4.98
C ARG A 304 22.59 -12.24 5.94
N ARG A 305 23.56 -13.10 5.64
CA ARG A 305 23.95 -14.15 6.58
C ARG A 305 24.64 -13.51 7.79
N VAL A 306 24.21 -13.92 8.99
CA VAL A 306 24.89 -13.62 10.26
C VAL A 306 25.18 -14.93 10.98
N THR A 307 26.30 -15.01 11.68
CA THR A 307 26.66 -16.18 12.49
C THR A 307 26.42 -15.88 13.95
N LEU A 308 25.52 -16.62 14.58
CA LEU A 308 25.22 -16.55 16.00
C LEU A 308 26.07 -17.57 16.74
N SER A 309 26.73 -17.15 17.83
CA SER A 309 27.32 -18.08 18.80
C SER A 309 26.30 -18.32 19.91
N ILE A 310 25.83 -19.56 20.02
CA ILE A 310 24.80 -19.98 20.99
C ILE A 310 25.44 -20.95 21.98
N SER A 311 25.26 -20.72 23.27
CA SER A 311 25.77 -21.59 24.34
C SER A 311 24.60 -22.15 25.15
N SER A 312 24.58 -23.46 25.38
CA SER A 312 23.48 -24.12 26.10
C SER A 312 23.47 -23.83 27.61
N ALA A 313 24.61 -23.42 28.16
CA ALA A 313 24.76 -23.06 29.56
C ALA A 313 25.97 -22.12 29.74
N THR A 314 26.04 -21.45 30.88
CA THR A 314 27.22 -20.64 31.20
C THR A 314 28.48 -21.51 31.24
N GLY A 315 29.49 -21.15 30.45
CA GLY A 315 30.76 -21.90 30.36
C GLY A 315 30.74 -23.08 29.37
N ALA A 316 29.60 -23.39 28.74
CA ALA A 316 29.56 -24.39 27.67
C ALA A 316 30.16 -23.83 26.38
N THR A 317 30.86 -24.68 25.62
CA THR A 317 31.42 -24.32 24.31
C THR A 317 30.31 -23.85 23.37
N PRO A 318 30.37 -22.61 22.86
CA PRO A 318 29.33 -22.11 21.96
C PRO A 318 29.32 -22.85 20.62
N GLN A 319 28.13 -23.19 20.14
CA GLN A 319 27.88 -23.63 18.77
C GLN A 319 27.66 -22.43 17.86
N LYS A 320 28.17 -22.49 16.62
CA LYS A 320 27.97 -21.45 15.61
C LYS A 320 26.79 -21.81 14.70
N ILE A 321 25.82 -20.92 14.60
CA ILE A 321 24.60 -21.12 13.81
C ILE A 321 24.43 -19.93 12.86
N THR A 322 24.44 -20.19 11.56
CA THR A 322 24.26 -19.14 10.55
C THR A 322 22.79 -18.98 10.18
N VAL A 323 22.26 -17.76 10.32
CA VAL A 323 20.88 -17.42 9.97
C VAL A 323 20.83 -16.21 9.04
N ARG A 324 19.66 -15.93 8.47
CA ARG A 324 19.38 -14.69 7.73
C ARG A 324 18.33 -13.89 8.51
N PRO A 325 18.71 -12.79 9.18
CA PRO A 325 17.76 -11.95 9.89
C PRO A 325 16.68 -11.43 8.94
N THR A 326 15.46 -11.35 9.45
CA THR A 326 14.30 -10.83 8.70
C THR A 326 14.13 -9.33 8.98
N ASN A 327 13.20 -8.67 8.29
CA ASN A 327 12.82 -7.30 8.65
C ASN A 327 11.73 -7.29 9.73
N GLN A 328 11.45 -6.11 10.29
CA GLN A 328 10.45 -5.96 11.35
C GLN A 328 9.03 -6.36 10.92
N ALA A 329 8.65 -6.13 9.66
CA ALA A 329 7.33 -6.50 9.17
C ALA A 329 7.14 -8.03 9.14
N THR A 330 8.17 -8.78 8.71
CA THR A 330 8.17 -10.24 8.73
C THR A 330 8.09 -10.78 10.16
N GLU A 331 8.90 -10.25 11.09
CA GLU A 331 8.86 -10.68 12.50
C GLU A 331 7.47 -10.45 13.12
N LYS A 332 6.87 -9.27 12.90
CA LYS A 332 5.48 -8.98 13.34
C LYS A 332 4.47 -9.98 12.77
N GLY A 333 4.60 -10.36 11.50
CA GLY A 333 3.72 -11.36 10.87
C GLY A 333 3.86 -12.75 11.50
N LEU A 334 5.09 -13.17 11.84
CA LEU A 334 5.35 -14.44 12.52
C LEU A 334 4.81 -14.43 13.95
N LEU A 335 4.99 -13.34 14.70
CA LEU A 335 4.40 -13.15 16.03
C LEU A 335 2.89 -13.24 16.00
N TYR A 336 2.27 -12.52 15.06
CA TYR A 336 0.83 -12.55 14.87
C TYR A 336 0.33 -13.97 14.62
N ARG A 337 0.98 -14.70 13.70
CA ARG A 337 0.64 -16.10 13.41
C ARG A 337 0.79 -17.00 14.64
N GLY A 338 1.89 -16.85 15.40
CA GLY A 338 2.12 -17.58 16.64
C GLY A 338 1.01 -17.33 17.66
N TRP A 339 0.62 -16.08 17.85
CA TRP A 339 -0.48 -15.70 18.74
C TRP A 339 -1.83 -16.28 18.29
N VAL A 340 -2.17 -16.22 16.99
CA VAL A 340 -3.40 -16.84 16.46
C VAL A 340 -3.41 -18.35 16.73
N GLN A 341 -2.28 -19.04 16.53
CA GLN A 341 -2.20 -20.47 16.82
C GLN A 341 -2.39 -20.76 18.32
N GLN A 342 -1.79 -19.95 19.21
CA GLN A 342 -2.02 -20.08 20.65
C GLN A 342 -3.50 -19.91 21.03
N GLN A 343 -4.22 -19.00 20.38
CA GLN A 343 -5.67 -18.85 20.59
C GLN A 343 -6.46 -20.06 20.08
N ARG A 344 -6.10 -20.61 18.92
CA ARG A 344 -6.69 -21.86 18.40
C ARG A 344 -6.48 -23.01 19.35
N ASP A 345 -5.26 -23.21 19.84
CA ASP A 345 -4.93 -24.28 20.78
C ASP A 345 -5.69 -24.12 22.10
N TYR A 346 -5.79 -22.89 22.60
CA TYR A 346 -6.57 -22.56 23.79
C TYR A 346 -8.05 -22.88 23.61
N VAL A 347 -8.68 -22.39 22.53
CA VAL A 347 -10.11 -22.61 22.22
C VAL A 347 -10.39 -24.10 22.02
N ASN A 348 -9.54 -24.79 21.27
CA ASN A 348 -9.65 -26.23 21.05
C ASN A 348 -9.57 -26.98 22.39
N LYS A 349 -8.62 -26.64 23.27
CA LYS A 349 -8.49 -27.25 24.60
C LYS A 349 -9.70 -27.00 25.49
N ILE A 350 -10.12 -25.76 25.67
CA ILE A 350 -11.20 -25.42 26.62
C ILE A 350 -12.59 -25.86 26.12
N SER A 351 -12.79 -25.90 24.80
CA SER A 351 -14.04 -26.38 24.23
C SER A 351 -14.12 -27.90 24.11
N ASN A 352 -13.05 -28.64 24.45
CA ASN A 352 -12.86 -30.07 24.13
C ASN A 352 -13.06 -30.35 22.64
N GLY A 353 -12.46 -29.49 21.81
CA GLY A 353 -12.49 -29.58 20.36
C GLY A 353 -13.81 -29.23 19.69
N ARG A 354 -14.79 -28.71 20.44
CA ARG A 354 -16.11 -28.35 19.90
C ARG A 354 -16.13 -27.02 19.14
N LEU A 355 -15.19 -26.11 19.41
CA LEU A 355 -15.14 -24.80 18.77
C LEU A 355 -13.87 -24.63 17.95
N GLY A 356 -13.98 -23.94 16.81
CA GLY A 356 -12.87 -23.40 16.05
C GLY A 356 -12.58 -21.94 16.42
N TYR A 357 -11.44 -21.42 15.98
CA TYR A 357 -11.07 -20.00 16.19
C TYR A 357 -10.45 -19.39 14.94
N VAL A 358 -10.98 -18.24 14.53
CA VAL A 358 -10.44 -17.41 13.46
C VAL A 358 -10.28 -15.98 13.95
N HIS A 359 -9.27 -15.28 13.44
CA HIS A 359 -9.03 -13.88 13.76
C HIS A 359 -8.87 -13.07 12.47
N LEU A 360 -9.59 -11.95 12.37
CA LEU A 360 -9.41 -10.98 11.29
C LEU A 360 -8.55 -9.83 11.80
N VAL A 361 -7.31 -9.73 11.33
CA VAL A 361 -6.38 -8.64 11.70
C VAL A 361 -6.77 -7.28 11.10
N ASP A 362 -7.43 -7.29 9.96
CA ASP A 362 -7.97 -6.10 9.29
C ASP A 362 -9.13 -6.52 8.36
N MET A 363 -9.60 -5.58 7.54
CA MET A 363 -10.65 -5.78 6.53
C MET A 363 -10.09 -5.58 5.11
N SER A 364 -8.85 -6.01 4.87
CA SER A 364 -8.24 -6.09 3.54
C SER A 364 -8.72 -7.33 2.77
N GLU A 365 -8.50 -7.34 1.45
CA GLU A 365 -8.74 -8.53 0.62
C GLU A 365 -7.89 -9.73 1.06
N GLN A 366 -6.64 -9.48 1.49
CA GLN A 366 -5.74 -10.51 1.99
C GLN A 366 -6.31 -11.16 3.27
N ALA A 367 -6.82 -10.36 4.21
CA ALA A 367 -7.44 -10.89 5.42
C ALA A 367 -8.75 -11.65 5.12
N LEU A 368 -9.55 -11.21 4.14
CA LEU A 368 -10.73 -11.95 3.69
C LEU A 368 -10.35 -13.32 3.12
N ASN A 369 -9.32 -13.38 2.27
CA ASN A 369 -8.82 -14.62 1.71
C ASN A 369 -8.29 -15.56 2.80
N GLN A 370 -7.59 -15.02 3.81
CA GLN A 370 -7.14 -15.81 4.95
C GLN A 370 -8.31 -16.31 5.80
N LEU A 371 -9.33 -15.48 6.05
CA LEU A 371 -10.55 -15.89 6.75
C LEU A 371 -11.21 -17.08 6.05
N TYR A 372 -11.28 -17.07 4.73
CA TYR A 372 -11.84 -18.17 3.96
C TYR A 372 -11.07 -19.49 4.16
N LEU A 373 -9.74 -19.44 4.09
CA LEU A 373 -8.89 -20.61 4.37
C LEU A 373 -9.05 -21.09 5.81
N ASP A 374 -9.09 -20.15 6.76
CA ASP A 374 -9.21 -20.44 8.17
C ASP A 374 -10.57 -21.03 8.51
N LEU A 375 -11.67 -20.56 7.91
CA LEU A 375 -12.99 -21.17 8.08
C LEU A 375 -13.04 -22.58 7.49
N ASP A 376 -12.44 -22.79 6.32
CA ASP A 376 -12.37 -24.14 5.72
C ASP A 376 -11.66 -25.13 6.67
N ALA A 377 -10.63 -24.67 7.41
CA ALA A 377 -9.88 -25.48 8.37
C ALA A 377 -10.52 -25.59 9.77
N GLU A 378 -11.02 -24.48 10.32
CA GLU A 378 -11.45 -24.35 11.71
C GLU A 378 -12.96 -24.54 11.90
N ASN A 379 -13.76 -24.48 10.84
CA ASN A 379 -15.21 -24.72 10.94
C ASN A 379 -15.55 -26.22 10.81
N GLN A 380 -14.79 -26.96 10.02
CA GLN A 380 -15.12 -28.35 9.71
C GLN A 380 -15.16 -29.21 10.97
N SER A 381 -16.25 -29.97 11.17
CA SER A 381 -16.50 -30.85 12.33
C SER A 381 -16.64 -30.16 13.69
N LYS A 382 -16.60 -28.83 13.73
CA LYS A 382 -16.87 -28.05 14.94
C LYS A 382 -18.39 -27.81 15.09
N GLN A 383 -18.80 -27.38 16.28
CA GLN A 383 -20.17 -26.95 16.61
C GLN A 383 -20.35 -25.43 16.45
N GLY A 384 -19.29 -24.74 16.01
CA GLY A 384 -19.24 -23.29 15.85
C GLY A 384 -17.81 -22.77 15.86
N VAL A 385 -17.68 -21.50 15.47
CA VAL A 385 -16.39 -20.81 15.34
C VAL A 385 -16.44 -19.49 16.09
N ILE A 386 -15.40 -19.21 16.87
CA ILE A 386 -15.17 -17.88 17.43
C ILE A 386 -14.52 -17.04 16.34
N VAL A 387 -15.20 -15.97 15.93
CA VAL A 387 -14.67 -14.95 15.03
C VAL A 387 -14.20 -13.78 15.87
N ASP A 388 -12.89 -13.67 16.06
CA ASP A 388 -12.26 -12.59 16.81
C ASP A 388 -11.87 -11.43 15.89
N ILE A 389 -12.34 -10.22 16.24
CA ILE A 389 -12.07 -8.97 15.55
C ILE A 389 -11.41 -7.93 16.46
N ARG A 390 -10.94 -8.34 17.64
CA ARG A 390 -10.18 -7.45 18.53
C ARG A 390 -8.94 -6.95 17.80
N ASN A 391 -8.65 -5.66 17.95
CA ASN A 391 -7.52 -5.01 17.30
C ASN A 391 -7.54 -5.10 15.76
N ASN A 392 -8.73 -5.27 15.15
CA ASN A 392 -8.89 -5.22 13.71
C ASN A 392 -8.67 -3.78 13.20
N ASN A 393 -7.79 -3.60 12.21
CA ASN A 393 -7.39 -2.27 11.71
C ASN A 393 -8.36 -1.62 10.70
N GLY A 394 -9.54 -2.21 10.47
CA GLY A 394 -10.49 -1.70 9.48
C GLY A 394 -10.09 -2.00 8.03
N GLY A 395 -10.77 -1.37 7.08
CA GLY A 395 -10.67 -1.67 5.64
C GLY A 395 -12.05 -1.67 4.98
N PHE A 396 -12.29 -2.57 4.02
CA PHE A 396 -13.47 -2.47 3.14
C PHE A 396 -14.21 -3.80 2.86
N VAL A 397 -13.71 -4.94 3.36
CA VAL A 397 -14.28 -6.26 3.00
C VAL A 397 -15.41 -6.75 3.92
N ASN A 398 -15.90 -5.92 4.83
CA ASN A 398 -16.89 -6.28 5.85
C ASN A 398 -18.18 -6.88 5.24
N ALA A 399 -18.65 -6.35 4.10
CA ALA A 399 -19.85 -6.88 3.44
C ALA A 399 -19.67 -8.33 2.97
N TYR A 400 -18.48 -8.69 2.48
CA TYR A 400 -18.17 -10.05 2.03
C TYR A 400 -18.04 -11.04 3.18
N ALA A 401 -17.43 -10.60 4.29
CA ALA A 401 -17.37 -11.41 5.51
C ALA A 401 -18.79 -11.66 6.07
N LEU A 402 -19.64 -10.64 6.12
CA LEU A 402 -21.04 -10.76 6.56
C LEU A 402 -21.88 -11.67 5.66
N ASP A 403 -21.63 -11.68 4.35
CA ASP A 403 -22.27 -12.63 3.44
C ASP A 403 -21.97 -14.09 3.84
N VAL A 404 -20.72 -14.41 4.18
CA VAL A 404 -20.38 -15.74 4.70
C VAL A 404 -21.07 -16.03 6.04
N PHE A 405 -21.04 -15.07 6.96
CA PHE A 405 -21.54 -15.25 8.33
C PHE A 405 -23.07 -15.33 8.42
N SER A 406 -23.78 -14.71 7.48
CA SER A 406 -25.25 -14.64 7.49
C SER A 406 -25.94 -15.81 6.76
N ARG A 407 -25.17 -16.60 5.99
CA ARG A 407 -25.69 -17.77 5.28
C ARG A 407 -26.23 -18.79 6.28
N LYS A 408 -27.39 -19.34 5.95
CA LYS A 408 -28.02 -20.44 6.70
C LYS A 408 -27.98 -21.74 5.90
N PRO A 409 -27.65 -22.88 6.52
CA PRO A 409 -27.79 -24.18 5.89
C PRO A 409 -29.27 -24.48 5.65
N TYR A 410 -29.58 -25.13 4.53
CA TYR A 410 -30.96 -25.47 4.14
C TYR A 410 -31.19 -26.99 3.99
N LEU A 411 -30.13 -27.79 3.88
CA LEU A 411 -30.18 -29.25 3.92
C LEU A 411 -28.82 -29.83 4.32
N THR A 412 -28.82 -31.05 4.85
CA THR A 412 -27.63 -31.85 5.17
C THR A 412 -27.38 -32.89 4.08
N MET A 413 -26.13 -33.01 3.64
CA MET A 413 -25.69 -34.00 2.66
C MET A 413 -24.79 -35.04 3.33
N THR A 414 -24.84 -36.28 2.83
CA THR A 414 -23.96 -37.35 3.28
C THR A 414 -23.38 -38.05 2.06
N GLY A 415 -22.12 -37.75 1.74
CA GLY A 415 -21.37 -38.47 0.74
C GLY A 415 -21.07 -39.90 1.21
N ARG A 416 -20.99 -40.85 0.27
CA ARG A 416 -20.63 -42.24 0.60
C ARG A 416 -19.23 -42.26 1.25
N GLY A 417 -19.16 -42.69 2.51
CA GLY A 417 -17.92 -42.78 3.28
C GLY A 417 -17.45 -41.48 3.95
N MET A 418 -18.25 -40.40 3.90
CA MET A 418 -17.94 -39.10 4.51
C MET A 418 -18.93 -38.76 5.64
N PRO A 419 -18.54 -37.95 6.63
CA PRO A 419 -19.46 -37.41 7.62
C PRO A 419 -20.61 -36.64 6.97
N ALA A 420 -21.79 -36.66 7.60
CA ALA A 420 -22.86 -35.76 7.24
C ALA A 420 -22.43 -34.31 7.50
N ALA A 421 -22.64 -33.43 6.54
CA ALA A 421 -22.37 -32.00 6.68
C ALA A 421 -23.41 -31.20 5.88
N PRO A 422 -23.68 -29.96 6.22
CA PRO A 422 -24.56 -29.13 5.42
C PRO A 422 -24.11 -29.01 3.94
N ALA A 423 -25.09 -28.89 3.05
CA ALA A 423 -24.86 -28.86 1.61
C ALA A 423 -23.95 -27.73 1.16
N ARG A 424 -24.04 -26.57 1.82
CA ARG A 424 -23.26 -25.38 1.47
C ARG A 424 -21.77 -25.68 1.60
N THR A 425 -21.34 -26.15 2.76
CA THR A 425 -19.95 -26.55 3.01
C THR A 425 -19.49 -27.63 2.04
N GLN A 426 -20.31 -28.67 1.76
CA GLN A 426 -19.94 -29.72 0.80
C GLN A 426 -19.80 -29.22 -0.65
N LEU A 427 -20.52 -28.17 -1.03
CA LEU A 427 -20.48 -27.58 -2.37
C LEU A 427 -19.51 -26.39 -2.47
N GLY A 428 -18.64 -26.21 -1.47
CA GLY A 428 -17.65 -25.11 -1.45
C GLY A 428 -18.25 -23.74 -1.16
N GLN A 429 -19.50 -23.67 -0.70
CA GLN A 429 -20.14 -22.44 -0.27
C GLN A 429 -19.87 -22.24 1.22
N ARG A 430 -18.89 -21.39 1.55
CA ARG A 430 -18.52 -21.07 2.94
C ARG A 430 -19.69 -20.48 3.72
N THR A 431 -19.81 -20.89 4.98
CA THR A 431 -20.81 -20.46 5.97
C THR A 431 -20.32 -20.86 7.37
N LEU A 432 -20.77 -20.15 8.42
CA LEU A 432 -20.52 -20.52 9.82
C LEU A 432 -21.48 -21.65 10.20
N GLU A 433 -20.97 -22.82 10.56
CA GLU A 433 -21.79 -24.02 10.88
C GLU A 433 -21.45 -24.62 12.23
#